data_AF-A0A6P7Z181-F1
#
_entry.id   AF-A0A6P7Z181-F1
#
_cell.length_a   1.000
_cell.length_b   1.000
_cell.length_c   1.000
_cell.angle_alpha   90.00
_cell.angle_beta   90.00
_cell.angle_gamma   90.00
#
_symmetry.space_group_name_H-M   'P 1'
#
loop_
_entity.id
_entity.type
_entity.pdbx_description
1 polymer ?
#
loop_
_entity_poly.entity_id
_entity_poly.type
_entity_poly.pdbx_seq_one_letter_code
_entity_poly.pdbx_strand_id
1 'polypeptide(L)'
;MKYFNEFLDGELKSEVFTNSEKIKEAADIIQKLHLIAQELPFDRFAEVKSKIASKYHDLECQLIQEFTNAQKKGEISRMREVAAVLLHFKGYSHCVDVYIKQCQEGAYLRNDIFDDSSMLCQRVSKQVGEIFSSPEAVLAKLIQNVFEVKLQSFVKNQLDECRKSDAEQYLKNLYDLYTRTTNLSSSLMEFNLGTDKQNFLSKLIKSIFLSYLENYIDVETGYLKSRSSMILQRYYDSKNHQKRPIGTGGIQDLKERIRQRTNLPLGPSIDTHGETFLAQEVVVNLLQETKQAFERCHRLSDPSDLPRNAFRIFAILVDYLCIEHIDYALEVGLAAISSPDSKNANLYFLDVVHQANTIFHLFDKQFNDHLMPLISSSPKLTECLQKKKDIIEQMEVKLDTGIDRTLNCMSGQMKHILTAEQKKTDFKPEDENNVMIQYTNACVKVCGYVRKQVEKIRNSMDGKNVDTVLMEFGVRFHRLIYEHLQQYSYSSMGGMLAICDVAEYRKCAKDFKIPLVLQLFDTLHALCNLLVVAPDNLKQVCSGEQLASLEKSMLHSFVQLRADYRSSRLARHFS
;
A
#
# COMPACT_ATOMS: atom_id res chain seq x y z
N MET A 1 30.22 73.68 14.71
CA MET A 1 30.11 75.07 14.24
C MET A 1 31.05 75.38 13.08
N LYS A 2 32.38 75.16 13.18
CA LYS A 2 33.34 75.45 12.08
C LYS A 2 32.94 74.86 10.72
N TYR A 3 32.67 73.56 10.66
CA TYR A 3 32.27 72.88 9.42
C TYR A 3 30.86 73.24 8.93
N PHE A 4 29.94 73.60 9.83
CA PHE A 4 28.59 74.06 9.44
C PHE A 4 28.66 75.43 8.76
N ASN A 5 29.55 76.30 9.23
CA ASN A 5 29.83 77.59 8.58
C ASN A 5 30.43 77.42 7.18
N GLU A 6 31.26 76.39 6.95
CA GLU A 6 31.77 76.09 5.60
C GLU A 6 30.64 75.69 4.62
N PHE A 7 29.59 75.01 5.09
CA PHE A 7 28.39 74.71 4.29
C PHE A 7 27.44 75.92 4.13
N LEU A 8 27.47 76.88 5.06
CA LEU A 8 26.76 78.17 4.95
C LEU A 8 27.45 79.11 3.96
N ASP A 9 28.77 79.18 3.98
CA ASP A 9 29.59 80.07 3.14
C ASP A 9 29.80 79.52 1.71
N GLY A 10 29.50 78.24 1.48
CA GLY A 10 29.55 77.59 0.16
C GLY A 10 30.94 77.11 -0.29
N GLU A 11 31.99 77.37 0.49
CA GLU A 11 33.36 76.93 0.22
C GLU A 11 33.80 75.91 1.28
N LEU A 12 33.95 74.63 0.88
CA LEU A 12 34.52 73.57 1.72
C LEU A 12 36.04 73.76 1.84
N LYS A 13 36.47 74.63 2.76
CA LYS A 13 37.87 75.00 2.98
C LYS A 13 38.67 73.95 3.76
N SER A 14 37.98 73.05 4.47
CA SER A 14 38.65 72.02 5.26
C SER A 14 39.06 70.81 4.42
N GLU A 15 40.31 70.35 4.61
CA GLU A 15 40.86 69.13 3.99
C GLU A 15 40.06 67.86 4.33
N VAL A 16 39.21 67.92 5.36
CA VAL A 16 38.45 66.76 5.84
C VAL A 16 37.44 66.29 4.79
N PHE A 17 36.82 67.21 4.03
CA PHE A 17 35.83 66.85 3.00
C PHE A 17 36.39 66.71 1.58
N THR A 18 37.69 66.99 1.42
CA THR A 18 38.42 67.02 0.13
C THR A 18 39.54 65.99 0.04
N ASN A 19 40.08 65.50 1.18
CA ASN A 19 41.10 64.46 1.21
C ASN A 19 40.48 63.05 1.39
N SER A 20 40.72 62.18 0.41
CA SER A 20 40.24 60.79 0.40
C SER A 20 40.80 59.94 1.56
N GLU A 21 41.93 60.32 2.18
CA GLU A 21 42.51 59.61 3.31
C GLU A 21 41.82 59.93 4.65
N LYS A 22 41.08 61.05 4.73
CA LYS A 22 40.34 61.49 5.93
C LYS A 22 38.86 61.09 5.89
N ILE A 23 38.50 60.10 5.07
CA ILE A 23 37.10 59.70 4.81
C ILE A 23 36.32 59.35 6.09
N LYS A 24 37.00 58.79 7.11
CA LYS A 24 36.38 58.46 8.41
C LYS A 24 36.01 59.72 9.21
N GLU A 25 36.93 60.68 9.28
CA GLU A 25 36.67 61.98 9.94
C GLU A 25 35.58 62.75 9.19
N ALA A 26 35.59 62.69 7.86
CA ALA A 26 34.55 63.27 7.01
C ALA A 26 33.16 62.65 7.30
N ALA A 27 33.11 61.32 7.44
CA ALA A 27 31.89 60.57 7.71
C ALA A 27 31.29 60.91 9.10
N ASP A 28 32.11 60.96 10.15
CA ASP A 28 31.65 61.32 11.50
C ASP A 28 31.12 62.77 11.56
N ILE A 29 31.80 63.70 10.88
CA ILE A 29 31.42 65.12 10.89
C ILE A 29 30.16 65.32 10.04
N ILE A 30 30.06 64.73 8.85
CA ILE A 30 28.87 64.89 7.99
C ILE A 30 27.64 64.25 8.63
N GLN A 31 27.79 63.13 9.34
CA GLN A 31 26.68 62.46 10.02
C GLN A 31 26.13 63.34 11.15
N LYS A 32 27.00 63.94 11.99
CA LYS A 32 26.60 64.91 13.01
C LYS A 32 25.97 66.16 12.41
N LEU A 33 26.54 66.69 11.31
CA LEU A 33 25.98 67.84 10.60
C LEU A 33 24.61 67.52 9.99
N HIS A 34 24.40 66.32 9.47
CA HIS A 34 23.12 65.89 8.90
C HIS A 34 22.02 65.77 9.98
N LEU A 35 22.34 65.23 11.16
CA LEU A 35 21.42 65.20 12.30
C LEU A 35 21.05 66.62 12.76
N ILE A 36 22.04 67.50 12.90
CA ILE A 36 21.81 68.92 13.27
C ILE A 36 20.98 69.63 12.18
N ALA A 37 21.23 69.34 10.91
CA ALA A 37 20.51 69.91 9.78
C ALA A 37 19.02 69.51 9.76
N GLN A 38 18.65 68.35 10.30
CA GLN A 38 17.25 67.92 10.39
C GLN A 38 16.45 68.78 11.38
N GLU A 39 17.05 69.19 12.50
CA GLU A 39 16.41 69.99 13.56
C GLU A 39 16.26 71.49 13.23
N LEU A 40 16.89 71.98 12.16
CA LEU A 40 16.85 73.41 11.80
C LEU A 40 15.55 73.82 11.07
N PRO A 41 15.09 75.09 11.16
CA PRO A 41 13.93 75.57 10.41
C PRO A 41 14.14 75.50 8.89
N PHE A 42 13.16 74.97 8.16
CA PHE A 42 13.26 74.77 6.70
C PHE A 42 13.38 76.11 5.94
N ASP A 43 12.61 77.12 6.35
CA ASP A 43 12.46 78.39 5.63
C ASP A 43 13.74 79.22 5.47
N ARG A 44 14.74 79.02 6.35
CA ARG A 44 16.01 79.78 6.34
C ARG A 44 17.24 78.99 5.91
N PHE A 45 17.19 77.66 5.96
CA PHE A 45 18.37 76.81 5.79
C PHE A 45 18.20 75.74 4.72
N ALA A 46 17.19 75.84 3.84
CA ALA A 46 16.91 74.85 2.80
C ALA A 46 18.12 74.53 1.91
N GLU A 47 18.89 75.54 1.49
CA GLU A 47 20.05 75.34 0.61
C GLU A 47 21.21 74.61 1.32
N VAL A 48 21.47 74.96 2.58
CA VAL A 48 22.50 74.33 3.43
C VAL A 48 22.11 72.89 3.76
N LYS A 49 20.83 72.65 4.09
CA LYS A 49 20.29 71.30 4.29
C LYS A 49 20.48 70.43 3.04
N SER A 50 20.21 70.97 1.86
CA SER A 50 20.40 70.27 0.58
C SER A 50 21.88 69.93 0.32
N LYS A 51 22.80 70.88 0.53
CA LYS A 51 24.25 70.65 0.37
C LYS A 51 24.79 69.60 1.35
N ILE A 52 24.35 69.63 2.61
CA ILE A 52 24.74 68.63 3.63
C ILE A 52 24.16 67.26 3.26
N ALA A 53 22.91 67.17 2.79
CA ALA A 53 22.30 65.92 2.37
C ALA A 53 22.98 65.32 1.12
N SER A 54 23.32 66.15 0.14
CA SER A 54 24.07 65.73 -1.05
C SER A 54 25.44 65.16 -0.67
N LYS A 55 26.20 65.89 0.15
CA LYS A 55 27.54 65.43 0.59
C LYS A 55 27.47 64.19 1.49
N TYR A 56 26.41 64.05 2.30
CA TYR A 56 26.15 62.84 3.08
C TYR A 56 25.96 61.63 2.16
N HIS A 57 25.17 61.77 1.10
CA HIS A 57 24.94 60.70 0.13
C HIS A 57 26.20 60.38 -0.70
N ASP A 58 26.96 61.39 -1.12
CA ASP A 58 28.23 61.19 -1.82
C ASP A 58 29.24 60.40 -0.97
N LEU A 59 29.38 60.77 0.32
CA LEU A 59 30.26 60.06 1.26
C LEU A 59 29.78 58.63 1.53
N GLU A 60 28.46 58.42 1.64
CA GLU A 60 27.87 57.08 1.77
C GLU A 60 28.21 56.19 0.56
N CYS A 61 28.05 56.71 -0.67
CA CYS A 61 28.42 55.99 -1.90
C CYS A 61 29.92 55.68 -1.96
N GLN A 62 30.77 56.63 -1.57
CA GLN A 62 32.23 56.42 -1.52
C GLN A 62 32.63 55.34 -0.51
N LEU A 63 32.03 55.35 0.69
CA LEU A 63 32.27 54.35 1.72
C LEU A 63 31.84 52.95 1.26
N ILE A 64 30.69 52.81 0.58
CA ILE A 64 30.24 51.52 0.03
C ILE A 64 31.16 51.03 -1.09
N GLN A 65 31.64 51.92 -1.95
CA GLN A 65 32.61 51.58 -2.99
C GLN A 65 33.95 51.13 -2.38
N GLU A 66 34.40 51.81 -1.33
CA GLU A 66 35.61 51.44 -0.60
C GLU A 66 35.46 50.08 0.09
N PHE A 67 34.32 49.82 0.73
CA PHE A 67 33.99 48.51 1.31
C PHE A 67 34.03 47.40 0.25
N THR A 68 33.45 47.65 -0.92
CA THR A 68 33.42 46.70 -2.05
C THR A 68 34.84 46.41 -2.56
N ASN A 69 35.69 47.44 -2.67
CA ASN A 69 37.07 47.28 -3.09
C ASN A 69 37.89 46.49 -2.06
N ALA A 70 37.68 46.75 -0.76
CA ALA A 70 38.31 45.99 0.33
C ALA A 70 37.89 44.51 0.31
N GLN A 71 36.61 44.23 0.03
CA GLN A 71 36.10 42.86 -0.13
C GLN A 71 36.79 42.11 -1.28
N LYS A 72 36.94 42.77 -2.44
CA LYS A 72 37.62 42.17 -3.61
C LYS A 72 39.09 41.86 -3.36
N LYS A 73 39.75 42.64 -2.49
CA LYS A 73 41.15 42.43 -2.08
C LYS A 73 41.32 41.47 -0.91
N GLY A 74 40.23 41.09 -0.23
CA GLY A 74 40.27 40.24 0.96
C GLY A 74 40.73 40.96 2.24
N GLU A 75 40.61 42.28 2.30
CA GLU A 75 41.09 43.11 3.41
C GLU A 75 40.04 43.20 4.55
N ILE A 76 39.94 42.15 5.37
CA ILE A 76 38.93 42.02 6.44
C ILE A 76 38.97 43.19 7.44
N SER A 77 40.16 43.63 7.86
CA SER A 77 40.31 44.74 8.79
C SER A 77 39.74 46.04 8.22
N ARG A 78 39.96 46.31 6.93
CA ARG A 78 39.42 47.52 6.29
C ARG A 78 37.90 47.45 6.16
N MET A 79 37.36 46.28 5.81
CA MET A 79 35.92 46.06 5.78
C MET A 79 35.25 46.32 7.13
N ARG A 80 35.85 45.85 8.24
CA ARG A 80 35.35 46.09 9.60
C ARG A 80 35.30 47.59 9.92
N GLU A 81 36.37 48.31 9.61
CA GLU A 81 36.44 49.75 9.86
C GLU A 81 35.37 50.53 9.08
N VAL A 82 35.23 50.23 7.79
CA VAL A 82 34.26 50.91 6.92
C VAL A 82 32.83 50.54 7.31
N ALA A 83 32.55 49.28 7.66
CA ALA A 83 31.25 48.84 8.16
C ALA A 83 30.87 49.52 9.49
N ALA A 84 31.82 49.73 10.40
CA ALA A 84 31.58 50.42 11.67
C ALA A 84 31.17 51.89 11.46
N VAL A 85 31.80 52.58 10.49
CA VAL A 85 31.42 53.94 10.11
C VAL A 85 30.05 53.95 9.42
N LEU A 86 29.82 53.04 8.47
CA LEU A 86 28.56 52.92 7.74
C LEU A 86 27.37 52.54 8.62
N LEU A 87 27.57 51.92 9.79
CA LEU A 87 26.49 51.58 10.74
C LEU A 87 25.66 52.79 11.15
N HIS A 88 26.28 53.97 11.14
CA HIS A 88 25.67 55.25 11.47
C HIS A 88 24.96 55.92 10.29
N PHE A 89 25.03 55.31 9.11
CA PHE A 89 24.44 55.78 7.87
C PHE A 89 23.16 54.99 7.50
N LYS A 90 22.23 55.64 6.79
CA LYS A 90 20.98 54.99 6.34
C LYS A 90 21.26 53.84 5.35
N GLY A 91 22.32 53.95 4.57
CA GLY A 91 22.76 52.99 3.55
C GLY A 91 23.51 51.77 4.08
N TYR A 92 23.60 51.56 5.40
CA TYR A 92 24.20 50.35 5.96
C TYR A 92 23.57 49.06 5.41
N SER A 93 22.25 49.04 5.22
CA SER A 93 21.55 47.91 4.60
C SER A 93 22.02 47.64 3.18
N HIS A 94 22.25 48.69 2.39
CA HIS A 94 22.77 48.58 1.03
C HIS A 94 24.19 48.02 1.01
N CYS A 95 25.04 48.43 1.96
CA CYS A 95 26.38 47.84 2.14
C CYS A 95 26.31 46.33 2.37
N VAL A 96 25.41 45.87 3.24
CA VAL A 96 25.15 44.45 3.49
C VAL A 96 24.67 43.72 2.24
N ASP A 97 23.76 44.32 1.47
CA ASP A 97 23.25 43.72 0.23
C ASP A 97 24.36 43.56 -0.83
N VAL A 98 25.24 44.56 -0.97
CA VAL A 98 26.41 44.51 -1.86
C VAL A 98 27.39 43.44 -1.40
N TYR A 99 27.67 43.36 -0.10
CA TYR A 99 28.52 42.32 0.49
C TYR A 99 28.01 40.92 0.13
N ILE A 100 26.72 40.67 0.35
CA ILE A 100 26.05 39.38 0.07
C ILE A 100 26.16 39.03 -1.41
N LYS A 101 25.85 39.98 -2.29
CA LYS A 101 25.91 39.78 -3.75
C LYS A 101 27.33 39.39 -4.18
N GLN A 102 28.35 40.09 -3.68
CA GLN A 102 29.74 39.81 -4.00
C GLN A 102 30.22 38.47 -3.43
N CYS A 103 29.74 38.04 -2.25
CA CYS A 103 30.03 36.71 -1.71
C CYS A 103 29.41 35.56 -2.52
N GLN A 104 28.28 35.81 -3.16
CA GLN A 104 27.59 34.84 -4.03
C GLN A 104 28.23 34.75 -5.43
N GLU A 105 28.92 35.80 -5.90
CA GLU A 105 29.66 35.78 -7.16
C GLU A 105 30.78 34.72 -7.11
N GLY A 106 30.73 33.76 -8.05
CA GLY A 106 31.67 32.64 -8.09
C GLY A 106 31.44 31.55 -7.01
N ALA A 107 30.36 31.62 -6.23
CA ALA A 107 30.04 30.59 -5.24
C ALA A 107 29.38 29.33 -5.84
N TYR A 108 28.67 29.49 -6.96
CA TYR A 108 27.86 28.44 -7.60
C TYR A 108 28.56 27.92 -8.85
N LEU A 109 29.63 27.16 -8.65
CA LEU A 109 30.46 26.63 -9.75
C LEU A 109 30.37 25.10 -9.85
N ARG A 110 29.80 24.41 -8.86
CA ARG A 110 29.65 22.94 -8.87
C ARG A 110 28.28 22.54 -9.40
N ASN A 111 28.14 21.24 -9.68
CA ASN A 111 26.88 20.64 -10.13
C ASN A 111 25.78 20.63 -9.05
N ASP A 112 26.13 20.79 -7.76
CA ASP A 112 25.17 20.78 -6.66
C ASP A 112 25.04 22.14 -5.97
N ILE A 113 23.90 22.79 -6.22
CA ILE A 113 23.56 24.10 -5.64
C ILE A 113 23.34 24.06 -4.12
N PHE A 114 22.93 22.91 -3.56
CA PHE A 114 22.64 22.78 -2.12
C PHE A 114 23.94 22.70 -1.32
N ASP A 115 24.92 21.93 -1.81
CA ASP A 115 26.25 21.85 -1.22
C ASP A 115 26.99 23.19 -1.32
N ASP A 116 26.95 23.83 -2.50
CA ASP A 116 27.55 25.16 -2.70
C ASP A 116 26.90 26.21 -1.77
N SER A 117 25.58 26.14 -1.57
CA SER A 117 24.87 27.01 -0.63
C SER A 117 25.29 26.79 0.82
N SER A 118 25.46 25.52 1.24
CA SER A 118 25.93 25.17 2.58
C SER A 118 27.36 25.68 2.83
N MET A 119 28.27 25.43 1.89
CA MET A 119 29.66 25.88 1.94
C MET A 119 29.78 27.40 1.94
N LEU A 120 28.95 28.09 1.13
CA LEU A 120 28.86 29.54 1.14
C LEU A 120 28.46 30.07 2.52
N CYS A 121 27.41 29.50 3.13
CA CYS A 121 26.95 29.92 4.46
C CYS A 121 28.00 29.66 5.54
N GLN A 122 28.70 28.52 5.52
CA GLN A 122 29.79 28.24 6.46
C GLN A 122 30.96 29.23 6.32
N ARG A 123 31.38 29.52 5.09
CA ARG A 123 32.46 30.48 4.83
C ARG A 123 32.09 31.89 5.29
N VAL A 124 30.89 32.35 4.92
CA VAL A 124 30.43 33.71 5.27
C VAL A 124 30.15 33.83 6.77
N SER A 125 29.66 32.78 7.43
CA SER A 125 29.44 32.78 8.89
C SER A 125 30.73 33.04 9.67
N LYS A 126 31.87 32.51 9.22
CA LYS A 126 33.18 32.79 9.85
C LYS A 126 33.62 34.24 9.62
N GLN A 127 33.45 34.75 8.39
CA GLN A 127 33.90 36.11 8.02
C GLN A 127 33.02 37.21 8.61
N VAL A 128 31.71 37.00 8.67
CA VAL A 128 30.74 38.04 9.06
C VAL A 128 30.87 38.42 10.55
N GLY A 129 31.27 37.47 11.40
CA GLY A 129 31.60 37.71 12.81
C GLY A 129 32.82 38.62 13.00
N GLU A 130 33.72 38.66 12.02
CA GLU A 130 34.89 39.53 12.04
C GLU A 130 34.64 40.89 11.38
N ILE A 131 33.54 41.10 10.65
CA ILE A 131 33.34 42.32 9.84
C ILE A 131 32.23 43.19 10.42
N PHE A 132 31.13 42.60 10.87
CA PHE A 132 29.91 43.32 11.24
C PHE A 132 29.59 43.22 12.73
N SER A 133 29.01 44.28 13.28
CA SER A 133 28.57 44.34 14.68
C SER A 133 27.38 43.42 14.99
N SER A 134 26.57 43.09 13.97
CA SER A 134 25.41 42.19 14.07
C SER A 134 25.51 41.03 13.06
N PRO A 135 26.36 40.02 13.32
CA PRO A 135 26.60 38.89 12.41
C PRO A 135 25.33 38.10 12.05
N GLU A 136 24.42 37.95 13.02
CA GLU A 136 23.18 37.17 12.90
C GLU A 136 22.25 37.75 11.83
N ALA A 137 22.06 39.08 11.81
CA ALA A 137 21.21 39.77 10.85
C ALA A 137 21.75 39.67 9.40
N VAL A 138 23.07 39.77 9.23
CA VAL A 138 23.71 39.64 7.92
C VAL A 138 23.62 38.19 7.41
N LEU A 139 23.84 37.21 8.29
CA LEU A 139 23.72 35.80 7.93
C LEU A 139 22.28 35.41 7.60
N ALA A 140 21.29 35.91 8.35
CA ALA A 140 19.88 35.73 8.03
C ALA A 140 19.52 36.33 6.66
N LYS A 141 20.03 37.54 6.36
CA LYS A 141 19.83 38.18 5.05
C LYS A 141 20.48 37.40 3.91
N LEU A 142 21.67 36.83 4.13
CA LEU A 142 22.33 35.94 3.15
C LEU A 142 21.45 34.72 2.87
N ILE A 143 21.01 34.00 3.91
CA ILE A 143 20.19 32.80 3.77
C ILE A 143 18.87 33.14 3.05
N GLN A 144 18.21 34.25 3.41
CA GLN A 144 17.01 34.71 2.72
C GLN A 144 17.27 34.88 1.22
N ASN A 145 18.35 35.55 0.83
CA ASN A 145 18.71 35.76 -0.57
C ASN A 145 19.01 34.43 -1.30
N VAL A 146 19.73 33.51 -0.65
CA VAL A 146 19.99 32.17 -1.20
C VAL A 146 18.69 31.42 -1.49
N PHE A 147 17.72 31.46 -0.56
CA PHE A 147 16.44 30.77 -0.72
C PHE A 147 15.55 31.45 -1.78
N GLU A 148 15.27 32.75 -1.64
CA GLU A 148 14.31 33.48 -2.47
C GLU A 148 14.83 33.78 -3.89
N VAL A 149 16.16 33.85 -4.09
CA VAL A 149 16.73 34.16 -5.40
C VAL A 149 17.28 32.91 -6.06
N LYS A 150 18.22 32.23 -5.42
CA LYS A 150 18.97 31.12 -6.06
C LYS A 150 18.19 29.82 -6.06
N LEU A 151 17.77 29.34 -4.87
CA LEU A 151 17.03 28.09 -4.76
C LEU A 151 15.66 28.18 -5.42
N GLN A 152 14.92 29.28 -5.23
CA GLN A 152 13.62 29.47 -5.87
C GLN A 152 13.72 29.40 -7.40
N SER A 153 14.70 30.08 -8.00
CA SER A 153 14.93 30.02 -9.44
C SER A 153 15.32 28.62 -9.91
N PHE A 154 16.18 27.91 -9.15
CA PHE A 154 16.61 26.56 -9.49
C PHE A 154 15.45 25.56 -9.43
N VAL A 155 14.66 25.59 -8.36
CA VAL A 155 13.46 24.74 -8.18
C VAL A 155 12.46 25.01 -9.29
N LYS A 156 12.20 26.29 -9.61
CA LYS A 156 11.29 26.67 -10.69
C LYS A 156 11.72 26.09 -12.03
N ASN A 157 12.99 26.22 -12.40
CA ASN A 157 13.50 25.70 -13.68
C ASN A 157 13.37 24.18 -13.76
N GLN A 158 13.67 23.45 -12.68
CA GLN A 158 13.59 21.99 -12.65
C GLN A 158 12.15 21.46 -12.69
N LEU A 159 11.21 22.16 -12.04
CA LEU A 159 9.83 21.71 -11.93
C LEU A 159 8.96 22.14 -13.11
N ASP A 160 9.13 23.36 -13.64
CA ASP A 160 8.27 23.89 -14.71
C ASP A 160 8.48 23.13 -16.05
N GLU A 161 9.69 22.64 -16.32
CA GLU A 161 9.98 21.79 -17.48
C GLU A 161 9.25 20.44 -17.38
N CYS A 162 9.34 19.78 -16.22
CA CYS A 162 8.77 18.44 -16.01
C CYS A 162 7.25 18.45 -15.88
N ARG A 163 6.66 19.53 -15.35
CA ARG A 163 5.22 19.62 -15.04
C ARG A 163 4.30 19.36 -16.24
N LYS A 164 4.77 19.62 -17.47
CA LYS A 164 3.99 19.44 -18.70
C LYS A 164 4.30 18.17 -19.47
N SER A 165 5.48 17.57 -19.24
CA SER A 165 5.94 16.41 -20.01
C SER A 165 5.72 15.09 -19.29
N ASP A 166 6.08 15.03 -18.00
CA ASP A 166 6.16 13.77 -17.25
C ASP A 166 5.81 13.99 -15.77
N ALA A 167 4.62 13.53 -15.39
CA ALA A 167 4.11 13.64 -14.03
C ALA A 167 4.92 12.80 -13.03
N GLU A 168 5.48 11.66 -13.45
CA GLU A 168 6.31 10.81 -12.57
C GLU A 168 7.61 11.53 -12.23
N GLN A 169 8.30 12.05 -13.24
CA GLN A 169 9.54 12.77 -13.06
C GLN A 169 9.32 14.07 -12.27
N TYR A 170 8.21 14.77 -12.52
CA TYR A 170 7.81 15.94 -11.74
C TYR A 170 7.66 15.61 -10.24
N LEU A 171 6.93 14.53 -9.89
CA LEU A 171 6.72 14.14 -8.49
C LEU A 171 8.03 13.70 -7.82
N LYS A 172 8.89 12.96 -8.53
CA LYS A 172 10.23 12.58 -8.05
C LYS A 172 11.12 13.80 -7.80
N ASN A 173 11.15 14.74 -8.75
CA ASN A 173 11.93 15.98 -8.62
C ASN A 173 11.41 16.84 -7.48
N LEU A 174 10.08 16.99 -7.33
CA LEU A 174 9.49 17.75 -6.24
C LEU A 174 9.87 17.15 -4.88
N TYR A 175 9.80 15.83 -4.74
CA TYR A 175 10.22 15.13 -3.53
C TYR A 175 11.71 15.32 -3.22
N ASP A 176 12.59 15.14 -4.21
CA ASP A 176 14.04 15.31 -4.04
C ASP A 176 14.39 16.75 -3.64
N LEU A 177 13.90 17.74 -4.40
CA LEU A 177 14.18 19.16 -4.17
C LEU A 177 13.66 19.61 -2.81
N TYR A 178 12.46 19.20 -2.41
CA TYR A 178 11.91 19.53 -1.10
C TYR A 178 12.72 18.89 0.04
N THR A 179 13.11 17.62 -0.13
CA THR A 179 13.91 16.89 0.86
C THR A 179 15.29 17.53 1.03
N ARG A 180 15.98 17.84 -0.07
CA ARG A 180 17.29 18.50 -0.06
C ARG A 180 17.22 19.92 0.51
N THR A 181 16.17 20.68 0.17
CA THR A 181 15.96 22.02 0.76
C THR A 181 15.74 21.93 2.27
N THR A 182 14.98 20.94 2.74
CA THR A 182 14.75 20.72 4.17
C THR A 182 16.02 20.28 4.88
N ASN A 183 16.83 19.40 4.27
CA ASN A 183 18.12 18.97 4.82
C ASN A 183 19.14 20.12 4.88
N LEU A 184 19.15 20.98 3.86
CA LEU A 184 19.94 22.22 3.87
C LEU A 184 19.49 23.10 5.02
N SER A 185 18.18 23.34 5.17
CA SER A 185 17.62 24.10 6.30
C SER A 185 18.05 23.53 7.65
N SER A 186 17.98 22.21 7.86
CA SER A 186 18.47 21.56 9.08
C SER A 186 19.96 21.81 9.32
N SER A 187 20.79 21.78 8.28
CA SER A 187 22.23 22.12 8.38
C SER A 187 22.44 23.59 8.75
N LEU A 188 21.59 24.50 8.24
CA LEU A 188 21.63 25.92 8.56
C LEU A 188 21.13 26.24 9.98
N MET A 189 20.37 25.35 10.63
CA MET A 189 19.93 25.53 12.02
C MET A 189 21.08 25.55 13.02
N GLU A 190 22.26 25.03 12.66
CA GLU A 190 23.46 25.07 13.51
C GLU A 190 23.97 26.50 13.72
N PHE A 191 23.71 27.41 12.77
CA PHE A 191 24.14 28.79 12.88
C PHE A 191 23.32 29.58 13.90
N ASN A 192 23.97 30.59 14.51
CA ASN A 192 23.29 31.56 15.35
C ASN A 192 22.56 32.60 14.47
N LEU A 193 21.25 32.41 14.31
CA LEU A 193 20.36 33.21 13.45
C LEU A 193 19.31 33.97 14.29
N GLY A 194 19.53 34.09 15.60
CA GLY A 194 18.57 34.62 16.56
C GLY A 194 17.59 33.58 17.12
N THR A 195 16.65 34.04 17.93
CA THR A 195 15.76 33.19 18.74
C THR A 195 14.65 32.48 17.96
N ASP A 196 14.27 32.97 16.77
CA ASP A 196 13.15 32.45 15.95
C ASP A 196 13.59 31.77 14.64
N LYS A 197 14.82 31.22 14.62
CA LYS A 197 15.44 30.65 13.42
C LYS A 197 14.64 29.53 12.74
N GLN A 198 13.91 28.73 13.51
CA GLN A 198 13.09 27.64 12.98
C GLN A 198 11.91 28.16 12.16
N ASN A 199 11.18 29.16 12.66
CA ASN A 199 10.06 29.76 11.92
C ASN A 199 10.56 30.54 10.72
N PHE A 200 11.70 31.23 10.83
CA PHE A 200 12.34 31.91 9.71
C PHE A 200 12.63 30.94 8.55
N LEU A 201 13.36 29.86 8.80
CA LEU A 201 13.69 28.86 7.77
C LEU A 201 12.44 28.16 7.22
N SER A 202 11.46 27.87 8.08
CA SER A 202 10.18 27.29 7.65
C SER A 202 9.41 28.20 6.71
N LYS A 203 9.43 29.53 6.95
CA LYS A 203 8.82 30.52 6.05
C LYS A 203 9.53 30.59 4.70
N LEU A 204 10.86 30.47 4.66
CA LEU A 204 11.63 30.42 3.41
C LEU A 204 11.35 29.16 2.59
N ILE A 205 11.22 28.00 3.23
CA ILE A 205 10.82 26.77 2.51
C ILE A 205 9.40 26.94 1.96
N LYS A 206 8.48 27.46 2.78
CA LYS A 206 7.09 27.70 2.34
C LYS A 206 7.02 28.69 1.18
N SER A 207 7.81 29.77 1.16
CA SER A 207 7.76 30.75 0.06
C SER A 207 8.17 30.16 -1.29
N ILE A 208 9.02 29.12 -1.30
CA ILE A 208 9.42 28.42 -2.52
C ILE A 208 8.39 27.36 -2.92
N PHE A 209 7.89 26.57 -1.96
CA PHE A 209 7.15 25.34 -2.25
C PHE A 209 5.63 25.43 -2.14
N LEU A 210 5.06 26.47 -1.52
CA LEU A 210 3.63 26.53 -1.19
C LEU A 210 2.72 26.23 -2.40
N SER A 211 2.95 26.88 -3.54
CA SER A 211 2.13 26.70 -4.75
C SER A 211 2.22 25.30 -5.37
N TYR A 212 3.36 24.61 -5.17
CA TYR A 212 3.57 23.25 -5.64
C TYR A 212 2.92 22.22 -4.69
N LEU A 213 2.97 22.47 -3.37
CA LEU A 213 2.41 21.58 -2.35
C LEU A 213 0.89 21.67 -2.25
N GLU A 214 0.28 22.85 -2.49
CA GLU A 214 -1.19 23.00 -2.49
C GLU A 214 -1.88 22.06 -3.49
N ASN A 215 -1.27 21.86 -4.66
CA ASN A 215 -1.83 21.00 -5.72
C ASN A 215 -1.22 19.59 -5.76
N TYR A 216 -0.31 19.27 -4.83
CA TYR A 216 0.48 18.04 -4.86
C TYR A 216 -0.41 16.79 -4.89
N ILE A 217 -1.38 16.71 -3.97
CA ILE A 217 -2.18 15.49 -3.81
C ILE A 217 -3.06 15.21 -5.03
N ASP A 218 -3.51 16.23 -5.75
CA ASP A 218 -4.32 16.04 -6.94
C ASP A 218 -3.47 15.56 -8.12
N VAL A 219 -2.23 16.03 -8.25
CA VAL A 219 -1.27 15.52 -9.23
C VAL A 219 -0.87 14.08 -8.90
N GLU A 220 -0.55 13.79 -7.63
CA GLU A 220 -0.19 12.44 -7.15
C GLU A 220 -1.32 11.43 -7.41
N THR A 221 -2.54 11.78 -7.02
CA THR A 221 -3.70 10.90 -7.24
C THR A 221 -4.05 10.74 -8.72
N GLY A 222 -3.90 11.79 -9.55
CA GLY A 222 -4.06 11.70 -10.99
C GLY A 222 -3.03 10.79 -11.66
N TYR A 223 -1.75 10.94 -11.28
CA TYR A 223 -0.67 10.07 -11.75
C TYR A 223 -0.92 8.61 -11.36
N LEU A 224 -1.20 8.34 -10.08
CA LEU A 224 -1.37 6.98 -9.58
C LEU A 224 -2.54 6.25 -10.27
N LYS A 225 -3.66 6.96 -10.52
CA LYS A 225 -4.80 6.41 -11.28
C LYS A 225 -4.40 6.05 -12.72
N SER A 226 -3.76 6.98 -13.43
CA SER A 226 -3.30 6.78 -14.80
C SER A 226 -2.32 5.60 -14.90
N ARG A 227 -1.35 5.56 -13.99
CA ARG A 227 -0.33 4.51 -13.92
C ARG A 227 -0.93 3.15 -13.59
N SER A 228 -1.83 3.08 -12.61
CA SER A 228 -2.53 1.85 -12.22
C SER A 228 -3.38 1.31 -13.37
N SER A 229 -4.12 2.18 -14.05
CA SER A 229 -4.90 1.81 -15.24
C SER A 229 -4.01 1.24 -16.35
N MET A 230 -2.87 1.88 -16.64
CA MET A 230 -1.93 1.40 -17.64
C MET A 230 -1.33 0.03 -17.30
N ILE A 231 -0.99 -0.21 -16.02
CA ILE A 231 -0.48 -1.50 -15.55
C ILE A 231 -1.52 -2.60 -15.78
N LEU A 232 -2.78 -2.36 -15.38
CA LEU A 232 -3.86 -3.32 -15.58
C LEU A 232 -4.14 -3.54 -17.07
N GLN A 233 -4.26 -2.48 -17.85
CA GLN A 233 -4.55 -2.57 -19.29
C GLN A 233 -3.47 -3.39 -20.01
N ARG A 234 -2.18 -3.08 -19.78
CA ARG A 234 -1.07 -3.83 -20.36
C ARG A 234 -1.13 -5.32 -20.01
N TYR A 235 -1.51 -5.64 -18.77
CA TYR A 235 -1.67 -7.02 -18.34
C TYR A 235 -2.81 -7.73 -19.07
N TYR A 236 -4.02 -7.15 -19.08
CA TYR A 236 -5.17 -7.77 -19.73
C TYR A 236 -5.00 -7.87 -21.25
N ASP A 237 -4.36 -6.88 -21.88
CA ASP A 237 -3.99 -6.92 -23.30
C ASP A 237 -2.99 -8.06 -23.57
N SER A 238 -1.99 -8.27 -22.70
CA SER A 238 -1.04 -9.39 -22.83
C SER A 238 -1.69 -10.76 -22.73
N LYS A 239 -2.85 -10.84 -22.06
CA LYS A 239 -3.68 -12.05 -21.93
C LYS A 239 -4.76 -12.13 -23.01
N ASN A 240 -4.82 -11.19 -23.96
CA ASN A 240 -5.89 -11.04 -24.95
C ASN A 240 -7.30 -11.03 -24.33
N HIS A 241 -7.41 -10.44 -23.14
CA HIS A 241 -8.63 -10.46 -22.34
C HIS A 241 -9.29 -9.09 -22.29
N GLN A 242 -10.54 -9.01 -22.73
CA GLN A 242 -11.33 -7.79 -22.61
C GLN A 242 -12.22 -7.86 -21.37
N LYS A 243 -12.03 -6.94 -20.43
CA LYS A 243 -12.89 -6.83 -19.25
C LYS A 243 -14.33 -6.60 -19.71
N ARG A 244 -15.21 -7.55 -19.39
CA ARG A 244 -16.66 -7.36 -19.54
C ARG A 244 -17.18 -6.60 -18.32
N PRO A 245 -18.08 -5.62 -18.50
CA PRO A 245 -18.76 -5.00 -17.37
C PRO A 245 -19.53 -6.10 -16.65
N ILE A 246 -19.11 -6.41 -15.42
CA ILE A 246 -19.78 -7.37 -14.56
C ILE A 246 -21.03 -6.67 -14.05
N GLY A 247 -22.19 -7.10 -14.53
CA GLY A 247 -23.46 -6.51 -14.13
C GLY A 247 -23.69 -6.74 -12.64
N THR A 248 -23.60 -5.67 -11.85
CA THR A 248 -23.99 -5.67 -10.44
C THR A 248 -25.47 -6.01 -10.31
N GLY A 249 -25.77 -7.13 -9.66
CA GLY A 249 -26.98 -7.33 -8.86
C GLY A 249 -28.30 -7.61 -9.60
N GLY A 250 -28.87 -8.78 -9.34
CA GLY A 250 -30.29 -9.08 -9.57
C GLY A 250 -30.57 -10.05 -10.72
N ILE A 251 -30.16 -9.71 -11.94
CA ILE A 251 -30.53 -10.52 -13.12
C ILE A 251 -29.65 -11.76 -13.28
N GLN A 252 -28.38 -11.70 -12.88
CA GLN A 252 -27.45 -12.84 -12.96
C GLN A 252 -27.73 -13.88 -11.87
N ASP A 253 -28.14 -13.41 -10.69
CA ASP A 253 -28.60 -14.21 -9.56
C ASP A 253 -29.97 -14.86 -9.84
N LEU A 254 -30.88 -14.12 -10.51
CA LEU A 254 -32.13 -14.67 -11.03
C LEU A 254 -31.88 -15.70 -12.14
N LYS A 255 -30.90 -15.48 -13.02
CA LYS A 255 -30.45 -16.47 -14.01
C LYS A 255 -29.83 -17.70 -13.34
N GLU A 256 -29.09 -17.56 -12.23
CA GLU A 256 -28.57 -18.70 -11.46
C GLU A 256 -29.68 -19.47 -10.71
N ARG A 257 -30.68 -18.79 -10.15
CA ARG A 257 -31.86 -19.46 -9.57
C ARG A 257 -32.73 -20.15 -10.62
N ILE A 258 -32.81 -19.60 -11.83
CA ILE A 258 -33.47 -20.25 -12.96
C ILE A 258 -32.61 -21.44 -13.46
N ARG A 259 -31.28 -21.32 -13.50
CA ARG A 259 -30.32 -22.41 -13.81
C ARG A 259 -30.45 -23.61 -12.87
N GLN A 260 -30.74 -23.40 -11.59
CA GLN A 260 -31.01 -24.50 -10.63
C GLN A 260 -32.37 -25.16 -10.84
N ARG A 261 -33.32 -24.51 -11.53
CA ARG A 261 -34.69 -24.99 -11.75
C ARG A 261 -34.96 -25.48 -13.18
N THR A 262 -34.16 -25.10 -14.17
CA THR A 262 -34.35 -25.51 -15.57
C THR A 262 -33.02 -25.88 -16.26
N ASN A 263 -32.99 -27.05 -16.88
CA ASN A 263 -31.89 -27.54 -17.74
C ASN A 263 -31.87 -26.83 -19.10
N LEU A 264 -31.77 -25.49 -19.14
CA LEU A 264 -31.58 -24.74 -20.38
C LEU A 264 -30.13 -24.30 -20.54
N PRO A 265 -29.48 -24.56 -21.70
CA PRO A 265 -28.15 -24.04 -22.00
C PRO A 265 -28.29 -22.61 -22.53
N LEU A 266 -28.05 -21.59 -21.71
CA LEU A 266 -27.90 -20.21 -22.18
C LEU A 266 -26.58 -19.61 -21.70
N GLY A 267 -25.65 -19.46 -22.63
CA GLY A 267 -24.41 -18.69 -22.52
C GLY A 267 -23.16 -19.57 -22.62
N PRO A 268 -22.15 -19.18 -23.41
CA PRO A 268 -20.92 -19.95 -23.52
C PRO A 268 -20.21 -19.97 -22.17
N SER A 269 -19.80 -21.16 -21.72
CA SER A 269 -18.78 -21.29 -20.67
C SER A 269 -17.64 -20.34 -20.99
N ILE A 270 -17.30 -19.44 -20.07
CA ILE A 270 -16.08 -18.65 -20.20
C ILE A 270 -14.94 -19.66 -20.11
N ASP A 271 -14.36 -20.02 -21.25
CA ASP A 271 -13.17 -20.85 -21.29
C ASP A 271 -12.01 -19.96 -20.84
N THR A 272 -11.71 -20.00 -19.54
CA THR A 272 -10.57 -19.28 -18.96
C THR A 272 -9.24 -19.90 -19.39
N HIS A 273 -9.25 -21.04 -20.11
CA HIS A 273 -8.06 -21.80 -20.48
C HIS A 273 -7.13 -22.13 -19.29
N GLY A 274 -7.65 -22.09 -18.06
CA GLY A 274 -6.88 -22.27 -16.82
C GLY A 274 -6.14 -21.02 -16.31
N GLU A 275 -6.32 -19.86 -16.94
CA GLU A 275 -5.73 -18.59 -16.50
C GLU A 275 -6.50 -17.98 -15.34
N THR A 276 -5.85 -17.77 -14.19
CA THR A 276 -6.46 -17.25 -12.96
C THR A 276 -6.80 -15.77 -13.03
N PHE A 277 -6.20 -15.05 -13.98
CA PHE A 277 -6.18 -13.60 -14.09
C PHE A 277 -5.61 -12.87 -12.87
N LEU A 278 -5.04 -13.57 -11.89
CA LEU A 278 -4.37 -13.02 -10.72
C LEU A 278 -2.84 -13.09 -10.93
N ALA A 279 -2.24 -11.99 -11.38
CA ALA A 279 -0.80 -11.93 -11.63
C ALA A 279 -0.07 -11.25 -10.49
N GLN A 280 0.84 -11.97 -9.84
CA GLN A 280 1.66 -11.44 -8.75
C GLN A 280 2.51 -10.23 -9.21
N GLU A 281 3.00 -10.22 -10.45
CA GLU A 281 3.76 -9.09 -10.99
C GLU A 281 2.94 -7.79 -11.05
N VAL A 282 1.66 -7.88 -11.44
CA VAL A 282 0.73 -6.74 -11.47
C VAL A 282 0.54 -6.19 -10.06
N VAL A 283 0.30 -7.09 -9.10
CA VAL A 283 0.14 -6.73 -7.68
C VAL A 283 1.38 -6.04 -7.14
N VAL A 284 2.56 -6.61 -7.36
CA VAL A 284 3.83 -6.02 -6.89
C VAL A 284 4.05 -4.64 -7.51
N ASN A 285 3.78 -4.47 -8.81
CA ASN A 285 3.91 -3.17 -9.46
C ASN A 285 2.94 -2.12 -8.88
N LEU A 286 1.67 -2.46 -8.69
CA LEU A 286 0.68 -1.56 -8.07
C LEU A 286 1.04 -1.19 -6.63
N LEU A 287 1.50 -2.16 -5.84
CA LEU A 287 1.95 -1.92 -4.46
C LEU A 287 3.20 -1.05 -4.44
N GLN A 288 4.13 -1.23 -5.36
CA GLN A 288 5.36 -0.44 -5.46
C GLN A 288 5.05 1.03 -5.84
N GLU A 289 4.17 1.28 -6.81
CA GLU A 289 3.75 2.64 -7.17
C GLU A 289 3.05 3.34 -5.98
N THR A 290 2.19 2.61 -5.28
CA THR A 290 1.50 3.12 -4.08
C THR A 290 2.46 3.37 -2.93
N LYS A 291 3.45 2.51 -2.73
CA LYS A 291 4.51 2.69 -1.72
C LYS A 291 5.24 4.01 -1.93
N GLN A 292 5.70 4.26 -3.16
CA GLN A 292 6.40 5.50 -3.47
C GLN A 292 5.49 6.72 -3.29
N ALA A 293 4.20 6.59 -3.61
CA ALA A 293 3.22 7.64 -3.33
C ALA A 293 3.07 7.91 -1.82
N PHE A 294 3.06 6.88 -0.97
CA PHE A 294 3.06 7.07 0.50
C PHE A 294 4.33 7.75 1.01
N GLU A 295 5.51 7.37 0.52
CA GLU A 295 6.79 8.01 0.88
C GLU A 295 6.80 9.49 0.50
N ARG A 296 6.32 9.82 -0.71
CA ARG A 296 6.15 11.22 -1.14
C ARG A 296 5.12 11.95 -0.28
N CYS A 297 3.98 11.33 -0.02
CA CYS A 297 2.90 11.92 0.74
C CYS A 297 3.31 12.25 2.18
N HIS A 298 4.08 11.37 2.82
CA HIS A 298 4.64 11.59 4.15
C HIS A 298 5.49 12.87 4.23
N ARG A 299 6.22 13.18 3.16
CA ARG A 299 7.17 14.31 3.14
C ARG A 299 6.57 15.59 2.59
N LEU A 300 5.67 15.50 1.61
CA LEU A 300 5.14 16.63 0.84
C LEU A 300 3.77 17.12 1.34
N SER A 301 2.98 16.29 2.01
CA SER A 301 1.71 16.73 2.58
C SER A 301 1.93 17.57 3.83
N ASP A 302 1.04 18.54 4.06
CA ASP A 302 0.96 19.21 5.35
C ASP A 302 0.60 18.19 6.44
N PRO A 303 1.22 18.25 7.64
CA PRO A 303 0.94 17.33 8.74
C PRO A 303 -0.54 17.24 9.13
N SER A 304 -1.31 18.33 8.98
CA SER A 304 -2.74 18.35 9.31
C SER A 304 -3.59 17.57 8.30
N ASP A 305 -3.20 17.58 7.02
CA ASP A 305 -3.90 16.88 5.93
C ASP A 305 -3.30 15.51 5.59
N LEU A 306 -2.11 15.19 6.12
CA LEU A 306 -1.38 13.95 5.84
C LEU A 306 -2.26 12.69 5.96
N PRO A 307 -3.04 12.48 7.04
CA PRO A 307 -3.85 11.27 7.16
C PRO A 307 -4.96 11.18 6.09
N ARG A 308 -5.55 12.33 5.74
CA ARG A 308 -6.58 12.41 4.69
C ARG A 308 -5.98 12.10 3.32
N ASN A 309 -4.80 12.64 3.03
CA ASN A 309 -4.10 12.43 1.77
C ASN A 309 -3.60 10.99 1.62
N ALA A 310 -3.05 10.40 2.69
CA ALA A 310 -2.68 8.99 2.73
C ALA A 310 -3.90 8.09 2.46
N PHE A 311 -5.06 8.40 3.05
CA PHE A 311 -6.28 7.65 2.74
C PHE A 311 -6.73 7.77 1.28
N ARG A 312 -6.58 8.94 0.64
CA ARG A 312 -6.88 9.11 -0.80
C ARG A 312 -6.03 8.18 -1.67
N ILE A 313 -4.74 8.06 -1.34
CA ILE A 313 -3.81 7.14 -2.04
C ILE A 313 -4.22 5.68 -1.80
N PHE A 314 -4.54 5.32 -0.56
CA PHE A 314 -5.02 3.98 -0.21
C PHE A 314 -6.32 3.61 -0.94
N ALA A 315 -7.26 4.54 -1.04
CA ALA A 315 -8.51 4.31 -1.76
C ALA A 315 -8.28 3.99 -3.24
N ILE A 316 -7.30 4.63 -3.88
CA ILE A 316 -6.93 4.32 -5.27
C ILE A 316 -6.34 2.92 -5.37
N LEU A 317 -5.43 2.54 -4.48
CA LEU A 317 -4.89 1.17 -4.45
C LEU A 317 -6.03 0.15 -4.33
N VAL A 318 -6.97 0.38 -3.42
CA VAL A 318 -8.15 -0.46 -3.25
C VAL A 318 -8.97 -0.56 -4.53
N ASP A 319 -9.27 0.56 -5.19
CA ASP A 319 -10.11 0.56 -6.39
C ASP A 319 -9.45 -0.26 -7.52
N TYR A 320 -8.14 -0.08 -7.75
CA TYR A 320 -7.45 -0.78 -8.85
C TYR A 320 -7.02 -2.21 -8.51
N LEU A 321 -6.44 -2.44 -7.32
CA LEU A 321 -5.96 -3.76 -6.92
C LEU A 321 -7.12 -4.65 -6.47
N CYS A 322 -7.97 -4.18 -5.56
CA CYS A 322 -9.01 -5.03 -4.99
C CYS A 322 -10.21 -5.15 -5.92
N ILE A 323 -10.79 -4.02 -6.38
CA ILE A 323 -12.03 -4.05 -7.16
C ILE A 323 -11.74 -4.40 -8.63
N GLU A 324 -10.87 -3.65 -9.31
CA GLU A 324 -10.67 -3.85 -10.74
C GLU A 324 -9.86 -5.10 -11.11
N HIS A 325 -9.04 -5.63 -10.20
CA HIS A 325 -8.16 -6.77 -10.47
C HIS A 325 -8.58 -8.04 -9.75
N ILE A 326 -8.55 -8.06 -8.41
CA ILE A 326 -8.83 -9.26 -7.63
C ILE A 326 -10.30 -9.65 -7.73
N ASP A 327 -11.21 -8.73 -7.38
CA ASP A 327 -12.65 -8.99 -7.38
C ASP A 327 -13.16 -9.42 -8.77
N TYR A 328 -12.67 -8.74 -9.81
CA TYR A 328 -12.89 -9.12 -11.20
C TYR A 328 -12.43 -10.56 -11.51
N ALA A 329 -11.22 -10.93 -11.10
CA ALA A 329 -10.68 -12.26 -11.33
C ALA A 329 -11.45 -13.34 -10.55
N LEU A 330 -11.90 -13.04 -9.32
CA LEU A 330 -12.73 -13.94 -8.52
C LEU A 330 -14.09 -14.18 -9.18
N GLU A 331 -14.74 -13.15 -9.71
CA GLU A 331 -16.01 -13.28 -10.45
C GLU A 331 -15.86 -14.13 -11.71
N VAL A 332 -14.81 -13.88 -12.51
CA VAL A 332 -14.49 -14.70 -13.68
C VAL A 332 -14.19 -16.15 -13.26
N GLY A 333 -13.45 -16.32 -12.17
CA GLY A 333 -13.11 -17.62 -11.60
C GLY A 333 -14.35 -18.41 -11.16
N LEU A 334 -15.29 -17.75 -10.48
CA LEU A 334 -16.55 -18.32 -10.03
C LEU A 334 -17.43 -18.78 -11.20
N ALA A 335 -17.47 -17.99 -12.28
CA ALA A 335 -18.20 -18.33 -13.49
C ALA A 335 -17.58 -19.52 -14.26
N ALA A 336 -16.28 -19.76 -14.09
CA ALA A 336 -15.56 -20.86 -14.73
C ALA A 336 -15.68 -22.20 -13.98
N ILE A 337 -16.26 -22.22 -12.77
CA ILE A 337 -16.49 -23.46 -12.02
C ILE A 337 -17.52 -24.31 -12.76
N SER A 338 -17.14 -25.55 -13.04
CA SER A 338 -17.98 -26.52 -13.77
C SER A 338 -19.27 -26.84 -13.02
N SER A 339 -20.27 -27.37 -13.74
CA SER A 339 -21.45 -27.94 -13.09
C SER A 339 -21.06 -29.21 -12.31
N PRO A 340 -21.74 -29.54 -11.19
CA PRO A 340 -21.53 -30.79 -10.46
C PRO A 340 -21.71 -32.07 -11.31
N ASP A 341 -22.47 -31.97 -12.41
CA ASP A 341 -22.71 -33.06 -13.37
C ASP A 341 -21.61 -33.20 -14.45
N SER A 342 -20.57 -32.35 -14.41
CA SER A 342 -19.45 -32.43 -15.34
C SER A 342 -18.60 -33.68 -15.07
N LYS A 343 -18.14 -34.35 -16.13
CA LYS A 343 -17.27 -35.53 -16.05
C LYS A 343 -15.90 -35.24 -15.44
N ASN A 344 -15.49 -33.97 -15.36
CA ASN A 344 -14.24 -33.53 -14.76
C ASN A 344 -14.52 -32.36 -13.81
N ALA A 345 -14.15 -32.50 -12.54
CA ALA A 345 -14.09 -31.38 -11.61
C ALA A 345 -12.86 -30.53 -11.96
N ASN A 346 -13.08 -29.31 -12.47
CA ASN A 346 -11.99 -28.38 -12.70
C ASN A 346 -11.52 -27.80 -11.36
N LEU A 347 -10.28 -28.09 -10.97
CA LEU A 347 -9.67 -27.62 -9.71
C LEU A 347 -8.98 -26.25 -9.85
N TYR A 348 -9.12 -25.63 -11.02
CA TYR A 348 -8.64 -24.27 -11.31
C TYR A 348 -8.96 -23.26 -10.22
N PHE A 349 -10.15 -23.33 -9.60
CA PHE A 349 -10.53 -22.37 -8.55
C PHE A 349 -9.67 -22.50 -7.29
N LEU A 350 -9.10 -23.66 -6.99
CA LEU A 350 -8.14 -23.80 -5.88
C LEU A 350 -6.85 -23.02 -6.16
N ASP A 351 -6.42 -22.93 -7.42
CA ASP A 351 -5.26 -22.13 -7.80
C ASP A 351 -5.57 -20.63 -7.73
N VAL A 352 -6.81 -20.22 -8.05
CA VAL A 352 -7.31 -18.85 -7.82
C VAL A 352 -7.27 -18.50 -6.32
N VAL A 353 -7.76 -19.40 -5.45
CA VAL A 353 -7.72 -19.22 -3.99
C VAL A 353 -6.29 -19.04 -3.48
N HIS A 354 -5.37 -19.88 -3.94
CA HIS A 354 -3.95 -19.80 -3.55
C HIS A 354 -3.34 -18.44 -3.85
N GLN A 355 -3.53 -17.95 -5.08
CA GLN A 355 -2.98 -16.68 -5.53
C GLN A 355 -3.66 -15.50 -4.84
N ALA A 356 -4.98 -15.54 -4.63
CA ALA A 356 -5.71 -14.51 -3.90
C ALA A 356 -5.18 -14.36 -2.45
N ASN A 357 -4.96 -15.48 -1.74
CA ASN A 357 -4.38 -15.46 -0.40
C ASN A 357 -2.99 -14.82 -0.37
N THR A 358 -2.13 -15.17 -1.32
CA THR A 358 -0.80 -14.57 -1.46
C THR A 358 -0.89 -13.05 -1.66
N ILE A 359 -1.81 -12.60 -2.52
CA ILE A 359 -2.04 -11.19 -2.79
C ILE A 359 -2.57 -10.47 -1.54
N PHE A 360 -3.47 -11.07 -0.76
CA PHE A 360 -3.96 -10.49 0.49
C PHE A 360 -2.84 -10.31 1.52
N HIS A 361 -1.91 -11.25 1.63
CA HIS A 361 -0.75 -11.07 2.50
C HIS A 361 0.14 -9.90 2.07
N LEU A 362 0.36 -9.71 0.77
CA LEU A 362 1.13 -8.57 0.25
C LEU A 362 0.39 -7.24 0.51
N PHE A 363 -0.92 -7.22 0.29
CA PHE A 363 -1.76 -6.05 0.55
C PHE A 363 -1.78 -5.68 2.05
N ASP A 364 -1.97 -6.67 2.93
CA ASP A 364 -1.96 -6.48 4.38
C ASP A 364 -0.61 -5.97 4.87
N LYS A 365 0.49 -6.53 4.36
CA LYS A 365 1.85 -6.06 4.66
C LYS A 365 2.05 -4.61 4.24
N GLN A 366 1.66 -4.23 3.02
CA GLN A 366 1.76 -2.84 2.57
C GLN A 366 0.96 -1.88 3.46
N PHE A 367 -0.25 -2.29 3.87
CA PHE A 367 -1.10 -1.53 4.77
C PHE A 367 -0.43 -1.30 6.14
N ASN A 368 0.10 -2.35 6.75
CA ASN A 368 0.72 -2.27 8.08
C ASN A 368 2.08 -1.54 8.06
N ASP A 369 2.92 -1.79 7.05
CA ASP A 369 4.28 -1.26 7.01
C ASP A 369 4.33 0.21 6.55
N HIS A 370 3.46 0.64 5.62
CA HIS A 370 3.59 1.95 4.97
C HIS A 370 2.41 2.90 5.23
N LEU A 371 1.17 2.39 5.27
CA LEU A 371 0.01 3.26 5.51
C LEU A 371 -0.21 3.50 7.01
N MET A 372 -0.14 2.46 7.85
CA MET A 372 -0.40 2.56 9.29
C MET A 372 0.41 3.68 9.98
N PRO A 373 1.73 3.84 9.73
CA PRO A 373 2.51 4.92 10.35
C PRO A 373 2.03 6.34 9.99
N LEU A 374 1.29 6.51 8.89
CA LEU A 374 0.79 7.81 8.42
C LEU A 374 -0.57 8.18 9.02
N ILE A 375 -1.33 7.19 9.52
CA ILE A 375 -2.72 7.36 9.96
C ILE A 375 -2.96 6.97 11.42
N SER A 376 -1.99 6.33 12.10
CA SER A 376 -2.17 5.75 13.43
C SER A 376 -2.61 6.75 14.50
N SER A 377 -2.20 8.02 14.39
CA SER A 377 -2.57 9.10 15.31
C SER A 377 -3.78 9.91 14.86
N SER A 378 -4.50 9.47 13.82
CA SER A 378 -5.60 10.21 13.19
C SER A 378 -6.95 9.57 13.43
N PRO A 379 -8.04 10.36 13.55
CA PRO A 379 -9.41 9.83 13.51
C PRO A 379 -9.73 9.10 12.20
N LYS A 380 -8.94 9.31 11.12
CA LYS A 380 -9.11 8.61 9.84
C LYS A 380 -8.79 7.11 9.93
N LEU A 381 -8.09 6.67 10.98
CA LEU A 381 -7.72 5.26 11.19
C LEU A 381 -8.94 4.33 11.12
N THR A 382 -10.03 4.67 11.81
CA THR A 382 -11.24 3.84 11.87
C THR A 382 -11.84 3.62 10.49
N GLU A 383 -11.90 4.67 9.67
CA GLU A 383 -12.42 4.58 8.30
C GLU A 383 -11.51 3.75 7.39
N CYS A 384 -10.18 3.87 7.56
CA CYS A 384 -9.22 3.05 6.82
C CYS A 384 -9.37 1.56 7.16
N LEU A 385 -9.46 1.24 8.45
CA LEU A 385 -9.65 -0.13 8.94
C LEU A 385 -10.98 -0.71 8.50
N GLN A 386 -12.07 0.08 8.56
CA GLN A 386 -13.38 -0.35 8.11
C GLN A 386 -13.38 -0.64 6.60
N LYS A 387 -12.85 0.29 5.78
CA LYS A 387 -12.78 0.07 4.33
C LYS A 387 -11.96 -1.16 3.97
N LYS A 388 -10.81 -1.37 4.63
CA LYS A 388 -10.01 -2.58 4.46
C LYS A 388 -10.81 -3.84 4.81
N LYS A 389 -11.49 -3.83 5.96
CA LYS A 389 -12.29 -4.95 6.44
C LYS A 389 -13.42 -5.30 5.46
N ASP A 390 -14.20 -4.30 5.05
CA ASP A 390 -15.34 -4.50 4.14
C ASP A 390 -14.92 -5.17 2.82
N ILE A 391 -13.77 -4.75 2.28
CA ILE A 391 -13.23 -5.28 1.02
C ILE A 391 -12.71 -6.71 1.18
N ILE A 392 -12.00 -7.00 2.27
CA ILE A 392 -11.54 -8.36 2.56
C ILE A 392 -12.75 -9.28 2.74
N GLU A 393 -13.75 -8.89 3.54
CA GLU A 393 -14.96 -9.69 3.76
C GLU A 393 -15.72 -9.96 2.45
N GLN A 394 -15.84 -8.96 1.56
CA GLN A 394 -16.48 -9.14 0.25
C GLN A 394 -15.77 -10.20 -0.61
N MET A 395 -14.43 -10.19 -0.63
CA MET A 395 -13.67 -11.16 -1.41
C MET A 395 -13.63 -12.54 -0.74
N GLU A 396 -13.60 -12.61 0.59
CA GLU A 396 -13.70 -13.86 1.36
C GLU A 396 -15.01 -14.59 1.05
N VAL A 397 -16.16 -13.88 1.02
CA VAL A 397 -17.45 -14.48 0.66
C VAL A 397 -17.42 -15.12 -0.73
N LYS A 398 -16.75 -14.50 -1.70
CA LYS A 398 -16.60 -15.04 -3.07
C LYS A 398 -15.69 -16.27 -3.09
N LEU A 399 -14.59 -16.25 -2.34
CA LEU A 399 -13.69 -17.39 -2.19
C LEU A 399 -14.41 -18.58 -1.53
N ASP A 400 -15.14 -18.35 -0.44
CA ASP A 400 -15.91 -19.38 0.26
C ASP A 400 -16.98 -20.00 -0.66
N THR A 401 -17.71 -19.15 -1.39
CA THR A 401 -18.70 -19.59 -2.38
C THR A 401 -18.06 -20.48 -3.46
N GLY A 402 -16.89 -20.09 -3.96
CA GLY A 402 -16.21 -20.86 -5.00
C GLY A 402 -15.58 -22.15 -4.49
N ILE A 403 -15.08 -22.17 -3.25
CA ILE A 403 -14.64 -23.39 -2.58
C ILE A 403 -15.81 -24.34 -2.41
N ASP A 404 -16.97 -23.87 -1.93
CA ASP A 404 -18.17 -24.70 -1.79
C ASP A 404 -18.62 -25.31 -3.12
N ARG A 405 -18.69 -24.49 -4.19
CA ARG A 405 -19.03 -24.96 -5.55
C ARG A 405 -18.02 -26.00 -6.05
N THR A 406 -16.73 -25.79 -5.77
CA THR A 406 -15.66 -26.74 -6.15
C THR A 406 -15.81 -28.07 -5.40
N LEU A 407 -16.06 -28.04 -4.08
CA LEU A 407 -16.31 -29.22 -3.26
C LEU A 407 -17.57 -29.99 -3.72
N ASN A 408 -18.61 -29.27 -4.15
CA ASN A 408 -19.80 -29.88 -4.75
C ASN A 408 -19.48 -30.60 -6.07
N CYS A 409 -18.61 -30.03 -6.91
CA CYS A 409 -18.15 -30.71 -8.13
C CYS A 409 -17.35 -31.98 -7.82
N MET A 410 -16.47 -31.93 -6.81
CA MET A 410 -15.70 -33.09 -6.38
C MET A 410 -16.62 -34.19 -5.84
N SER A 411 -17.66 -33.81 -5.09
CA SER A 411 -18.71 -34.71 -4.60
C SER A 411 -19.53 -35.32 -5.74
N GLY A 412 -19.90 -34.51 -6.73
CA GLY A 412 -20.60 -34.97 -7.94
C GLY A 412 -19.79 -35.99 -8.73
N GLN A 413 -18.49 -35.76 -8.89
CA GLN A 413 -17.61 -36.71 -9.57
C GLN A 413 -17.46 -38.03 -8.80
N MET A 414 -17.31 -37.98 -7.48
CA MET A 414 -17.31 -39.21 -6.66
C MET A 414 -18.62 -39.98 -6.82
N LYS A 415 -19.76 -39.28 -6.82
CA LYS A 415 -21.09 -39.89 -7.04
C LYS A 415 -21.18 -40.54 -8.41
N HIS A 416 -20.72 -39.88 -9.47
CA HIS A 416 -20.70 -40.43 -10.82
C HIS A 416 -19.85 -41.71 -10.90
N ILE A 417 -18.65 -41.72 -10.29
CA ILE A 417 -17.80 -42.93 -10.23
C ILE A 417 -18.56 -44.08 -9.55
N LEU A 418 -19.18 -43.83 -8.40
CA LEU A 418 -19.95 -44.85 -7.67
C LEU A 418 -21.12 -45.38 -8.51
N THR A 419 -21.91 -44.52 -9.13
CA THR A 419 -23.06 -44.94 -9.94
C THR A 419 -22.65 -45.68 -11.22
N ALA A 420 -21.52 -45.32 -11.84
CA ALA A 420 -21.06 -45.95 -13.07
C ALA A 420 -20.39 -47.32 -12.84
N GLU A 421 -19.71 -47.49 -11.71
CA GLU A 421 -18.85 -48.65 -11.46
C GLU A 421 -19.47 -49.68 -10.50
N GLN A 422 -20.34 -49.26 -9.57
CA GLN A 422 -20.88 -50.14 -8.54
C GLN A 422 -22.21 -50.80 -8.98
N LYS A 423 -22.19 -52.12 -9.12
CA LYS A 423 -23.33 -52.93 -9.53
C LYS A 423 -24.05 -53.55 -8.33
N LYS A 424 -25.34 -53.86 -8.49
CA LYS A 424 -26.13 -54.55 -7.45
C LYS A 424 -25.59 -55.93 -7.10
N THR A 425 -24.98 -56.60 -8.08
CA THR A 425 -24.36 -57.93 -7.94
C THR A 425 -23.12 -57.90 -7.03
N ASP A 426 -22.52 -56.73 -6.79
CA ASP A 426 -21.34 -56.61 -5.95
C ASP A 426 -21.68 -56.86 -4.47
N PHE A 427 -22.87 -56.46 -4.03
CA PHE A 427 -23.34 -56.68 -2.65
C PHE A 427 -24.40 -57.79 -2.52
N LYS A 428 -24.90 -58.29 -3.65
CA LYS A 428 -25.80 -59.44 -3.72
C LYS A 428 -25.40 -60.35 -4.90
N PRO A 429 -24.32 -61.13 -4.75
CA PRO A 429 -23.88 -62.06 -5.78
C PRO A 429 -24.92 -63.17 -5.98
N GLU A 430 -25.05 -63.65 -7.21
CA GLU A 430 -25.98 -64.75 -7.54
C GLU A 430 -25.45 -66.12 -7.11
N ASP A 431 -24.12 -66.30 -7.09
CA ASP A 431 -23.42 -67.48 -6.59
C ASP A 431 -22.48 -67.07 -5.45
N GLU A 432 -22.86 -67.37 -4.20
CA GLU A 432 -22.09 -67.02 -3.01
C GLU A 432 -20.80 -67.87 -2.85
N ASN A 433 -20.69 -69.02 -3.53
CA ASN A 433 -19.56 -69.96 -3.34
C ASN A 433 -18.28 -69.54 -4.08
N ASN A 434 -18.38 -68.68 -5.08
CA ASN A 434 -17.25 -68.27 -5.95
C ASN A 434 -16.84 -66.80 -5.79
N VAL A 435 -17.23 -66.15 -4.68
CA VAL A 435 -16.98 -64.73 -4.44
C VAL A 435 -15.63 -64.54 -3.75
N MET A 436 -14.76 -63.72 -4.35
CA MET A 436 -13.51 -63.28 -3.72
C MET A 436 -13.78 -62.08 -2.82
N ILE A 437 -13.45 -62.20 -1.53
CA ILE A 437 -13.64 -61.12 -0.54
C ILE A 437 -12.52 -60.09 -0.69
N GLN A 438 -12.83 -58.96 -1.32
CA GLN A 438 -11.93 -57.83 -1.53
C GLN A 438 -12.75 -56.56 -1.75
N TYR A 439 -12.14 -55.38 -1.61
CA TYR A 439 -12.83 -54.14 -1.95
C TYR A 439 -13.13 -54.06 -3.46
N THR A 440 -14.22 -53.39 -3.79
CA THR A 440 -14.76 -53.28 -5.14
C THR A 440 -13.93 -52.35 -6.03
N ASN A 441 -14.08 -52.50 -7.35
CA ASN A 441 -13.43 -51.60 -8.30
C ASN A 441 -13.92 -50.14 -8.17
N ALA A 442 -15.18 -49.94 -7.77
CA ALA A 442 -15.69 -48.60 -7.48
C ALA A 442 -14.96 -47.98 -6.29
N CYS A 443 -14.72 -48.74 -5.22
CA CYS A 443 -13.94 -48.30 -4.06
C CYS A 443 -12.52 -47.87 -4.46
N VAL A 444 -11.82 -48.66 -5.27
CA VAL A 444 -10.48 -48.32 -5.77
C VAL A 444 -10.49 -46.99 -6.53
N LYS A 445 -11.44 -46.81 -7.45
CA LYS A 445 -11.53 -45.60 -8.28
C LYS A 445 -11.86 -44.36 -7.45
N VAL A 446 -12.78 -44.47 -6.50
CA VAL A 446 -13.14 -43.37 -5.60
C VAL A 446 -11.97 -43.01 -4.69
N CYS A 447 -11.33 -43.97 -4.02
CA CYS A 447 -10.17 -43.70 -3.16
C CYS A 447 -9.01 -43.07 -3.96
N GLY A 448 -8.75 -43.58 -5.17
CA GLY A 448 -7.74 -43.00 -6.07
C GLY A 448 -8.05 -41.55 -6.46
N TYR A 449 -9.32 -41.23 -6.71
CA TYR A 449 -9.75 -39.86 -6.98
C TYR A 449 -9.61 -38.96 -5.74
N VAL A 450 -10.12 -39.40 -4.59
CA VAL A 450 -10.09 -38.66 -3.31
C VAL A 450 -8.65 -38.32 -2.90
N ARG A 451 -7.71 -39.27 -2.99
CA ARG A 451 -6.30 -39.00 -2.66
C ARG A 451 -5.71 -37.87 -3.51
N LYS A 452 -5.95 -37.89 -4.82
CA LYS A 452 -5.50 -36.81 -5.73
C LYS A 452 -6.11 -35.46 -5.36
N GLN A 453 -7.38 -35.45 -4.97
CA GLN A 453 -8.08 -34.25 -4.53
C GLN A 453 -7.50 -33.67 -3.23
N VAL A 454 -7.25 -34.53 -2.24
CA VAL A 454 -6.64 -34.14 -0.96
C VAL A 454 -5.27 -33.53 -1.17
N GLU A 455 -4.44 -34.13 -2.02
CA GLU A 455 -3.11 -33.60 -2.36
C GLU A 455 -3.20 -32.20 -2.98
N LYS A 456 -4.12 -31.99 -3.93
CA LYS A 456 -4.32 -30.68 -4.55
C LYS A 456 -4.81 -29.63 -3.54
N ILE A 457 -5.76 -29.95 -2.66
CA ILE A 457 -6.22 -29.04 -1.60
C ILE A 457 -5.04 -28.63 -0.70
N ARG A 458 -4.20 -29.59 -0.29
CA ARG A 458 -3.02 -29.31 0.56
C ARG A 458 -2.00 -28.39 -0.10
N ASN A 459 -1.87 -28.44 -1.43
CA ASN A 459 -0.90 -27.65 -2.17
C ASN A 459 -1.43 -26.25 -2.56
N SER A 460 -2.74 -26.03 -2.48
CA SER A 460 -3.39 -24.78 -2.92
C SER A 460 -3.85 -23.88 -1.76
N MET A 461 -3.75 -24.33 -0.52
CA MET A 461 -4.22 -23.59 0.66
C MET A 461 -3.18 -23.67 1.78
N ASP A 462 -3.21 -22.71 2.70
CA ASP A 462 -2.25 -22.62 3.81
C ASP A 462 -2.94 -22.63 5.18
N GLY A 463 -2.17 -23.05 6.20
CA GLY A 463 -2.57 -22.98 7.60
C GLY A 463 -3.90 -23.68 7.92
N LYS A 464 -4.74 -23.03 8.74
CA LYS A 464 -6.02 -23.59 9.19
C LYS A 464 -7.06 -23.72 8.08
N ASN A 465 -6.93 -22.97 6.98
CA ASN A 465 -7.89 -23.04 5.88
C ASN A 465 -7.85 -24.43 5.20
N VAL A 466 -6.67 -25.04 5.10
CA VAL A 466 -6.52 -26.42 4.60
C VAL A 466 -7.33 -27.39 5.43
N ASP A 467 -7.23 -27.31 6.76
CA ASP A 467 -7.89 -28.23 7.68
C ASP A 467 -9.42 -28.08 7.61
N THR A 468 -9.92 -26.85 7.54
CA THR A 468 -11.36 -26.58 7.40
C THR A 468 -11.92 -27.14 6.09
N VAL A 469 -11.22 -26.92 4.97
CA VAL A 469 -11.66 -27.42 3.65
C VAL A 469 -11.55 -28.95 3.56
N LEU A 470 -10.48 -29.54 4.09
CA LEU A 470 -10.35 -31.00 4.16
C LEU A 470 -11.40 -31.62 5.07
N MET A 471 -11.75 -30.97 6.18
CA MET A 471 -12.83 -31.42 7.06
C MET A 471 -14.16 -31.44 6.32
N GLU A 472 -14.54 -30.34 5.67
CA GLU A 472 -15.80 -30.26 4.91
C GLU A 472 -15.83 -31.27 3.74
N PHE A 473 -14.72 -31.40 3.00
CA PHE A 473 -14.59 -32.41 1.95
C PHE A 473 -14.75 -33.83 2.49
N GLY A 474 -14.13 -34.13 3.64
CA GLY A 474 -14.21 -35.42 4.31
C GLY A 474 -15.62 -35.74 4.83
N VAL A 475 -16.34 -34.75 5.37
CA VAL A 475 -17.73 -34.89 5.79
C VAL A 475 -18.64 -35.18 4.59
N ARG A 476 -18.47 -34.47 3.46
CA ARG A 476 -19.22 -34.74 2.22
C ARG A 476 -18.91 -36.11 1.65
N PHE A 477 -17.64 -36.51 1.67
CA PHE A 477 -17.21 -37.84 1.25
C PHE A 477 -17.85 -38.93 2.11
N HIS A 478 -17.81 -38.82 3.44
CA HIS A 478 -18.49 -39.74 4.35
C HIS A 478 -19.99 -39.81 4.07
N ARG A 479 -20.68 -38.66 3.97
CA ARG A 479 -22.12 -38.60 3.69
C ARG A 479 -22.46 -39.31 2.38
N LEU A 480 -21.68 -39.07 1.33
CA LEU A 480 -21.87 -39.70 0.02
C LEU A 480 -21.76 -41.23 0.11
N ILE A 481 -20.74 -41.75 0.79
CA ILE A 481 -20.56 -43.20 0.96
C ILE A 481 -21.70 -43.79 1.80
N TYR A 482 -22.07 -43.14 2.90
CA TYR A 482 -23.18 -43.57 3.75
C TYR A 482 -24.50 -43.68 2.98
N GLU A 483 -24.87 -42.63 2.23
CA GLU A 483 -26.08 -42.63 1.39
C GLU A 483 -26.01 -43.64 0.25
N HIS A 484 -24.83 -43.85 -0.34
CA HIS A 484 -24.63 -44.83 -1.40
C HIS A 484 -24.86 -46.26 -0.91
N LEU A 485 -24.32 -46.64 0.25
CA LEU A 485 -24.51 -47.98 0.82
C LEU A 485 -26.00 -48.27 1.11
N GLN A 486 -26.78 -47.26 1.51
CA GLN A 486 -28.22 -47.43 1.76
C GLN A 486 -29.05 -47.78 0.52
N GLN A 487 -28.50 -47.64 -0.69
CA GLN A 487 -29.22 -47.94 -1.94
C GLN A 487 -29.16 -49.42 -2.34
N TYR A 488 -28.42 -50.25 -1.60
CA TYR A 488 -28.19 -51.65 -1.91
C TYR A 488 -28.80 -52.59 -0.86
N SER A 489 -28.95 -53.85 -1.24
CA SER A 489 -29.32 -54.93 -0.33
C SER A 489 -28.16 -55.91 -0.24
N TYR A 490 -27.90 -56.42 0.97
CA TYR A 490 -26.66 -57.13 1.29
C TYR A 490 -26.93 -58.60 1.63
N SER A 491 -26.27 -59.50 0.92
CA SER A 491 -26.07 -60.89 1.36
C SER A 491 -25.01 -60.97 2.48
N SER A 492 -24.82 -62.13 3.10
CA SER A 492 -23.75 -62.31 4.09
C SER A 492 -22.36 -62.03 3.48
N MET A 493 -22.12 -62.57 2.28
CA MET A 493 -20.88 -62.35 1.54
C MET A 493 -20.73 -60.89 1.06
N GLY A 494 -21.82 -60.30 0.57
CA GLY A 494 -21.83 -58.89 0.16
C GLY A 494 -21.65 -57.91 1.32
N GLY A 495 -22.08 -58.28 2.53
CA GLY A 495 -21.78 -57.53 3.74
C GLY A 495 -20.28 -57.53 4.06
N MET A 496 -19.58 -58.65 3.85
CA MET A 496 -18.11 -58.71 3.99
C MET A 496 -17.40 -57.81 2.97
N LEU A 497 -17.86 -57.78 1.71
CA LEU A 497 -17.35 -56.87 0.69
C LEU A 497 -17.56 -55.39 1.08
N ALA A 498 -18.73 -55.05 1.64
CA ALA A 498 -19.01 -53.71 2.14
C ALA A 498 -18.07 -53.29 3.29
N ILE A 499 -17.73 -54.22 4.19
CA ILE A 499 -16.74 -53.99 5.25
C ILE A 499 -15.36 -53.72 4.64
N CYS A 500 -14.95 -54.48 3.61
CA CYS A 500 -13.69 -54.25 2.91
C CYS A 500 -13.66 -52.86 2.24
N ASP A 501 -14.74 -52.46 1.57
CA ASP A 501 -14.86 -51.13 0.95
C ASP A 501 -14.73 -50.02 2.00
N VAL A 502 -15.48 -50.12 3.11
CA VAL A 502 -15.44 -49.10 4.17
C VAL A 502 -14.11 -49.09 4.90
N ALA A 503 -13.42 -50.22 5.04
CA ALA A 503 -12.07 -50.26 5.59
C ALA A 503 -11.06 -49.49 4.71
N GLU A 504 -11.16 -49.62 3.39
CA GLU A 504 -10.30 -48.87 2.46
C GLU A 504 -10.70 -47.37 2.39
N TYR A 505 -11.99 -47.04 2.40
CA TYR A 505 -12.45 -45.65 2.52
C TYR A 505 -11.96 -45.01 3.82
N ARG A 506 -12.02 -45.73 4.94
CA ARG A 506 -11.49 -45.29 6.24
C ARG A 506 -9.98 -45.07 6.19
N LYS A 507 -9.23 -45.95 5.52
CA LYS A 507 -7.79 -45.75 5.30
C LYS A 507 -7.53 -44.48 4.49
N CYS A 508 -8.31 -44.24 3.44
CA CYS A 508 -8.24 -43.00 2.66
C CYS A 508 -8.60 -41.77 3.51
N ALA A 509 -9.63 -41.84 4.35
CA ALA A 509 -10.02 -40.78 5.28
C ALA A 509 -8.93 -40.45 6.31
N LYS A 510 -8.15 -41.44 6.74
CA LYS A 510 -7.00 -41.23 7.64
C LYS A 510 -5.95 -40.30 7.02
N ASP A 511 -5.76 -40.35 5.69
CA ASP A 511 -4.80 -39.51 4.97
C ASP A 511 -5.19 -38.01 4.97
N PHE A 512 -6.45 -37.68 5.31
CA PHE A 512 -6.90 -36.30 5.49
C PHE A 512 -6.25 -35.68 6.73
N LYS A 513 -5.82 -36.49 7.70
CA LYS A 513 -5.29 -36.05 9.00
C LYS A 513 -6.29 -35.18 9.81
N ILE A 514 -7.59 -35.39 9.59
CA ILE A 514 -8.67 -34.71 10.32
C ILE A 514 -9.37 -35.73 11.25
N PRO A 515 -9.31 -35.56 12.59
CA PRO A 515 -9.86 -36.53 13.54
C PRO A 515 -11.36 -36.80 13.37
N LEU A 516 -12.16 -35.76 13.13
CA LEU A 516 -13.61 -35.89 12.93
C LEU A 516 -13.93 -36.82 11.74
N VAL A 517 -13.23 -36.64 10.61
CA VAL A 517 -13.47 -37.46 9.41
C VAL A 517 -13.13 -38.92 9.69
N LEU A 518 -12.01 -39.18 10.38
CA LEU A 518 -11.65 -40.55 10.77
C LEU A 518 -12.71 -41.19 11.68
N GLN A 519 -13.19 -40.46 12.69
CA GLN A 519 -14.25 -40.94 13.60
C GLN A 519 -15.57 -41.24 12.87
N LEU A 520 -15.95 -40.43 11.88
CA LEU A 520 -17.13 -40.72 11.05
C LEU A 520 -16.97 -42.06 10.33
N PHE A 521 -15.82 -42.31 9.70
CA PHE A 521 -15.54 -43.59 9.04
C PHE A 521 -15.34 -44.77 10.01
N ASP A 522 -14.82 -44.55 11.21
CA ASP A 522 -14.80 -45.56 12.29
C ASP A 522 -16.22 -46.02 12.63
N THR A 523 -17.14 -45.05 12.76
CA THR A 523 -18.55 -45.29 13.07
C THR A 523 -19.25 -46.02 11.92
N LEU A 524 -19.01 -45.60 10.67
CA LEU A 524 -19.54 -46.27 9.49
C LEU A 524 -19.03 -47.71 9.34
N HIS A 525 -17.75 -47.94 9.63
CA HIS A 525 -17.17 -49.28 9.61
C HIS A 525 -17.84 -50.19 10.66
N ALA A 526 -18.09 -49.67 11.87
CA ALA A 526 -18.85 -50.39 12.89
C ALA A 526 -20.29 -50.69 12.45
N LEU A 527 -20.97 -49.76 11.76
CA LEU A 527 -22.32 -49.99 11.21
C LEU A 527 -22.34 -51.11 10.17
N CYS A 528 -21.32 -51.24 9.31
CA CYS A 528 -21.23 -52.31 8.33
C CYS A 528 -21.15 -53.71 8.97
N ASN A 529 -20.64 -53.85 10.20
CA ASN A 529 -20.64 -55.13 10.92
C ASN A 529 -22.06 -55.66 11.17
N LEU A 530 -23.06 -54.78 11.26
CA LEU A 530 -24.47 -55.17 11.42
C LEU A 530 -25.01 -55.92 10.19
N LEU A 531 -24.37 -55.76 9.02
CA LEU A 531 -24.78 -56.44 7.78
C LEU A 531 -24.37 -57.92 7.77
N VAL A 532 -23.33 -58.29 8.54
CA VAL A 532 -22.71 -59.62 8.51
C VAL A 532 -23.03 -60.45 9.75
N VAL A 533 -23.21 -59.81 10.91
CA VAL A 533 -23.42 -60.52 12.18
C VAL A 533 -24.59 -61.51 12.12
N ALA A 534 -24.46 -62.66 12.79
CA ALA A 534 -25.56 -63.61 12.93
C ALA A 534 -26.78 -62.96 13.62
N PRO A 535 -28.02 -63.28 13.22
CA PRO A 535 -29.24 -62.70 13.81
C PRO A 535 -29.30 -62.74 15.33
N ASP A 536 -28.80 -63.82 15.95
CA ASP A 536 -28.84 -64.02 17.40
C ASP A 536 -27.93 -63.03 18.16
N ASN A 537 -26.81 -62.62 17.56
CA ASN A 537 -25.82 -61.73 18.15
C ASN A 537 -26.08 -60.25 17.84
N LEU A 538 -27.09 -59.94 17.03
CA LEU A 538 -27.37 -58.58 16.55
C LEU A 538 -27.64 -57.60 17.70
N LYS A 539 -28.41 -58.01 18.72
CA LYS A 539 -28.69 -57.17 19.90
C LYS A 539 -27.41 -56.79 20.66
N GLN A 540 -26.50 -57.74 20.81
CA GLN A 540 -25.24 -57.53 21.52
C GLN A 540 -24.33 -56.56 20.77
N VAL A 541 -24.24 -56.69 19.44
CA VAL A 541 -23.43 -55.79 18.61
C VAL A 541 -24.01 -54.37 18.59
N CYS A 542 -25.34 -54.22 18.53
CA CYS A 542 -26.00 -52.92 18.65
C CYS A 542 -25.72 -52.22 19.99
N SER A 543 -25.50 -52.98 21.07
CA SER A 543 -25.15 -52.44 22.39
C SER A 543 -23.64 -52.23 22.62
N GLY A 544 -22.79 -52.50 21.63
CA GLY A 544 -21.34 -52.29 21.75
C GLY A 544 -20.98 -50.81 21.82
N GLU A 545 -19.87 -50.48 22.50
CA GLU A 545 -19.46 -49.09 22.78
C GLU A 545 -19.41 -48.18 21.54
N GLN A 546 -19.06 -48.72 20.36
CA GLN A 546 -18.95 -47.98 19.10
C GLN A 546 -20.31 -47.61 18.46
N LEU A 547 -21.38 -48.34 18.80
CA LEU A 547 -22.72 -48.18 18.22
C LEU A 547 -23.76 -47.73 19.26
N ALA A 548 -23.45 -47.87 20.56
CA ALA A 548 -24.34 -47.53 21.66
C ALA A 548 -24.71 -46.04 21.71
N SER A 549 -23.86 -45.17 21.18
CA SER A 549 -24.12 -43.72 21.10
C SER A 549 -24.98 -43.30 19.90
N LEU A 550 -25.29 -44.22 18.99
CA LEU A 550 -26.11 -43.93 17.81
C LEU A 550 -27.60 -44.14 18.09
N GLU A 551 -28.45 -43.40 17.37
CA GLU A 551 -29.89 -43.60 17.48
C GLU A 551 -30.32 -44.98 16.98
N LYS A 552 -31.24 -45.62 17.71
CA LYS A 552 -31.80 -46.92 17.33
C LYS A 552 -32.43 -46.93 15.94
N SER A 553 -32.98 -45.79 15.50
CA SER A 553 -33.53 -45.57 14.15
C SER A 553 -32.47 -45.76 13.06
N MET A 554 -31.26 -45.26 13.28
CA MET A 554 -30.13 -45.37 12.36
C MET A 554 -29.58 -46.80 12.32
N LEU A 555 -29.47 -47.47 13.48
CA LEU A 555 -29.09 -48.88 13.52
C LEU A 555 -30.13 -49.75 12.80
N HIS A 556 -31.41 -49.46 13.00
CA HIS A 556 -32.51 -50.18 12.37
C HIS A 556 -32.52 -49.99 10.84
N SER A 557 -32.31 -48.78 10.34
CA SER A 557 -32.27 -48.51 8.91
C SER A 557 -31.12 -49.27 8.22
N PHE A 558 -29.97 -49.42 8.86
CA PHE A 558 -28.85 -50.21 8.34
C PHE A 558 -29.15 -51.71 8.32
N VAL A 559 -29.80 -52.25 9.38
CA VAL A 559 -30.21 -53.66 9.42
C VAL A 559 -31.28 -54.00 8.38
N GLN A 560 -32.14 -53.04 8.02
CA GLN A 560 -33.13 -53.21 6.95
C GLN A 560 -32.52 -53.49 5.57
N LEU A 561 -31.25 -53.14 5.36
CA LEU A 561 -30.54 -53.37 4.10
C LEU A 561 -30.17 -54.85 3.91
N ARG A 562 -30.19 -55.67 4.97
CA ARG A 562 -29.86 -57.09 4.88
C ARG A 562 -30.89 -57.86 4.06
N ALA A 563 -30.41 -58.74 3.19
CA ALA A 563 -31.26 -59.61 2.37
C ALA A 563 -32.14 -60.54 3.23
N ASP A 564 -31.66 -60.93 4.40
CA ASP A 564 -32.37 -61.79 5.36
C ASP A 564 -33.26 -61.03 6.35
N TYR A 565 -33.42 -59.71 6.22
CA TYR A 565 -34.18 -58.89 7.17
C TYR A 565 -35.60 -59.43 7.44
N ARG A 566 -36.32 -59.80 6.37
CA ARG A 566 -37.68 -60.34 6.46
C ARG A 566 -37.70 -61.81 6.88
N SER A 567 -36.82 -62.64 6.31
CA SER A 567 -36.78 -64.09 6.61
C SER A 567 -36.37 -64.38 8.05
N SER A 568 -35.40 -63.62 8.57
CA SER A 568 -34.88 -63.74 9.95
C SER A 568 -35.70 -62.94 10.98
N ARG A 569 -36.79 -62.26 10.56
CA ARG A 569 -37.66 -61.44 11.42
C ARG A 569 -36.91 -60.42 12.29
N LEU A 570 -35.92 -59.72 11.71
CA LEU A 570 -34.98 -58.88 12.46
C LEU A 570 -35.62 -57.62 13.09
N ALA A 571 -36.80 -57.21 12.64
CA ALA A 571 -37.56 -56.08 13.21
C ALA A 571 -37.77 -56.18 14.73
N ARG A 572 -37.91 -57.40 15.28
CA ARG A 572 -38.11 -57.66 16.72
C ARG A 572 -36.95 -57.21 17.62
N HIS A 573 -35.79 -56.90 17.05
CA HIS A 573 -34.62 -56.47 17.81
C HIS A 573 -34.61 -54.96 18.08
N PHE A 574 -35.50 -54.20 17.42
CA PHE A 574 -35.57 -52.73 17.49
C PHE A 574 -36.92 -52.18 17.97
N SER A 575 -37.87 -53.07 18.29
CA SER A 575 -39.14 -52.76 18.95
C SER A 575 -38.98 -52.47 20.44
#